data_AF-A0A9K3JS90-F1
#
_entry.id   AF-A0A9K3JS90-F1
#
_cell.length_a   1.000
_cell.length_b   1.000
_cell.length_c   1.000
_cell.angle_alpha   90.00
_cell.angle_beta   90.00
_cell.angle_gamma   90.00
#
_symmetry.space_group_name_H-M   'P 1'
#
loop_
_entity.id
_entity.type
_entity.pdbx_description
1 polymer ?
#
loop_
_entity_poly.entity_id
_entity_poly.type
_entity_poly.pdbx_seq_one_letter_code
_entity_poly.pdbx_strand_id
1 'polypeptide(L)' 'MPPTRLSEGDQVDLEVVTNAVKKGVRLHRAIQAKDGHWPAENAGPMFFTPPLVSMIFY' A
#
# COMPACT_ATOMS: atom_id res chain seq x y z
N MET A 1 1.95 -10.26 17.17
CA MET A 1 3.22 -10.39 16.42
C MET A 1 4.17 -9.34 16.92
N PRO A 2 5.31 -9.70 17.51
CA PRO A 2 6.27 -8.72 18.00
C PRO A 2 6.79 -7.84 16.84
N PRO A 3 7.10 -6.56 17.10
CA PRO A 3 7.86 -5.74 16.18
C PRO A 3 9.22 -6.39 15.92
N THR A 4 9.60 -6.55 14.65
CA THR A 4 10.91 -7.10 14.26
C THR A 4 11.54 -6.04 13.38
N ARG A 5 12.65 -5.48 13.83
CA ARG A 5 13.50 -4.57 13.07
C ARG A 5 14.81 -5.30 12.83
N LEU A 6 15.20 -5.40 11.56
CA LEU A 6 16.46 -6.01 11.16
C LEU A 6 17.49 -4.91 10.94
N SER A 7 18.72 -5.16 11.37
CA SER A 7 19.92 -4.37 11.08
C SER A 7 20.71 -5.01 9.94
N GLU A 8 21.65 -4.25 9.38
CA GLU A 8 22.57 -4.79 8.38
C GLU A 8 23.45 -5.87 9.01
N GLY A 9 23.50 -7.06 8.37
CA GLY A 9 24.22 -8.23 8.89
C GLY A 9 23.41 -9.18 9.76
N ASP A 10 22.16 -8.85 10.11
CA ASP A 10 21.28 -9.76 10.84
C ASP A 10 20.92 -10.99 9.98
N GLN A 11 20.88 -12.17 10.63
CA GLN A 11 20.43 -13.39 9.98
C GLN A 11 18.91 -13.37 9.76
N VAL A 12 18.48 -13.69 8.54
CA VAL A 12 17.05 -13.77 8.19
C VAL A 12 16.58 -15.21 8.26
N ASP A 13 15.94 -15.55 9.38
CA ASP A 13 15.38 -16.88 9.61
C ASP A 13 13.93 -17.02 9.13
N LEU A 14 13.45 -18.26 9.01
CA LEU A 14 12.08 -18.57 8.56
C LEU A 14 11.00 -17.88 9.41
N GLU A 15 11.22 -17.72 10.71
CA GLU A 15 10.28 -17.02 11.60
C GLU A 15 10.16 -15.54 11.24
N VAL A 16 11.30 -14.88 10.97
CA VAL A 16 11.37 -13.47 10.56
C VAL A 16 10.59 -13.27 9.26
N VAL A 17 10.84 -14.12 8.26
CA VAL A 17 10.12 -14.11 6.97
C VAL A 17 8.62 -14.31 7.18
N THR A 18 8.25 -15.31 7.97
CA THR A 18 6.84 -15.61 8.25
C THR A 18 6.15 -14.44 8.94
N ASN A 19 6.81 -13.78 9.89
CA ASN A 19 6.28 -12.61 10.57
C ASN A 19 6.11 -11.42 9.60
N ALA A 20 7.07 -11.20 8.70
CA ALA A 20 6.99 -10.16 7.69
C ALA A 20 5.81 -10.38 6.72
N VAL A 21 5.65 -11.59 6.20
CA VAL A 21 4.54 -11.96 5.32
C VAL A 21 3.19 -11.77 6.03
N LYS A 22 3.07 -12.25 7.27
CA LYS A 22 1.84 -12.08 8.06
C LYS A 22 1.49 -10.61 8.29
N LYS A 23 2.48 -9.74 8.54
CA LYS A 23 2.27 -8.28 8.65
C LYS A 23 1.82 -7.68 7.31
N GLY A 24 2.48 -8.05 6.22
CA GLY A 24 2.13 -7.61 4.87
C GLY A 24 0.69 -7.97 4.50
N VAL A 25 0.30 -9.23 4.70
CA VAL A 25 -1.07 -9.71 4.43
C VAL A 25 -2.10 -8.98 5.29
N ARG A 26 -1.82 -8.76 6.59
CA ARG A 26 -2.72 -8.00 7.46
C ARG A 26 -2.94 -6.56 6.97
N LEU A 27 -1.88 -5.88 6.56
CA LEU A 27 -1.97 -4.52 6.01
C LEU A 27 -2.78 -4.52 4.71
N HIS A 28 -2.44 -5.39 3.76
CA HIS A 28 -3.14 -5.46 2.48
C HIS A 28 -4.62 -5.76 2.67
N ARG A 29 -4.97 -6.71 3.54
CA ARG A 29 -6.38 -6.97 3.87
C ARG A 29 -7.09 -5.75 4.48
N ALA A 30 -6.39 -4.97 5.32
CA ALA A 30 -6.99 -3.80 5.96
C ALA A 30 -7.31 -2.66 4.98
N ILE A 31 -6.57 -2.55 3.87
CA ILE A 31 -6.80 -1.53 2.83
C ILE A 31 -7.68 -2.03 1.67
N GLN A 32 -8.08 -3.29 1.67
CA GLN A 32 -8.95 -3.86 0.64
C GLN A 32 -10.33 -3.18 0.69
N ALA A 33 -10.85 -2.76 -0.47
CA ALA A 33 -12.18 -2.20 -0.59
C ALA A 33 -13.27 -3.27 -0.40
N LYS A 34 -14.51 -2.84 -0.15
CA LYS A 34 -15.65 -3.74 0.13
C LYS A 34 -15.98 -4.73 -0.99
N ASP A 35 -15.72 -4.34 -2.23
CA ASP A 35 -15.89 -5.14 -3.44
C ASP A 35 -14.66 -6.03 -3.76
N GLY A 36 -13.63 -5.97 -2.92
CA GLY A 36 -12.45 -6.82 -3.02
C GLY A 36 -11.28 -6.23 -3.81
N HIS A 37 -11.41 -5.05 -4.43
CA HIS A 37 -10.27 -4.41 -5.09
C HIS A 37 -9.31 -3.76 -4.09
N TRP A 38 -8.09 -3.44 -4.53
CA TRP A 38 -7.13 -2.67 -3.75
C TRP A 38 -7.05 -1.25 -4.32
N PRO A 39 -7.64 -0.24 -3.65
CA PRO A 39 -7.56 1.13 -4.10
C PRO A 39 -6.11 1.61 -3.98
N ALA A 40 -5.65 2.28 -5.03
CA ALA A 40 -4.36 2.94 -5.05
C ALA A 40 -4.58 4.35 -5.59
N GLU A 41 -3.85 5.31 -5.02
CA GLU A 41 -3.75 6.63 -5.63
C GLU A 41 -2.96 6.48 -6.93
N ASN A 42 -3.64 6.67 -8.06
CA ASN A 42 -3.00 6.79 -9.35
C ASN A 42 -2.86 8.28 -9.69
N ALA A 43 -2.00 8.97 -8.94
CA ALA A 43 -1.63 10.34 -9.22
C ALA A 43 -0.49 10.36 -10.26
N GLY A 44 -0.81 10.80 -11.47
CA GLY A 44 0.18 11.17 -12.49
C GLY A 44 0.40 12.69 -12.52
N PRO A 45 1.12 13.22 -13.54
CA PRO A 45 1.07 14.66 -13.81
C PRO A 45 -0.40 15.08 -13.99
N MET A 46 -0.76 16.26 -13.48
CA MET A 46 -2.13 16.80 -13.48
C MET A 46 -2.64 17.14 -14.90
N PHE A 47 -2.68 16.17 -15.83
CA PHE A 47 -3.21 16.35 -17.17
C PHE A 47 -4.74 16.43 -17.17
N PHE A 48 -5.40 15.75 -16.23
CA PHE A 48 -6.85 15.67 -16.18
C PHE A 48 -7.49 16.78 -15.33
N THR A 49 -6.77 17.34 -14.37
CA THR A 49 -7.30 18.38 -13.48
C THR A 49 -7.70 19.66 -14.23
N PRO A 50 -6.87 20.24 -15.13
CA PRO A 50 -7.23 21.48 -15.82
C PRO A 50 -8.46 21.33 -16.74
N PRO A 51 -8.58 20.30 -17.61
CA PRO A 51 -9.80 20.10 -18.40
C PRO A 51 -11.07 19.87 -17.56
N LEU A 52 -10.96 19.13 -16.44
CA LEU A 52 -12.11 18.89 -15.55
C LEU A 52 -12.61 20.17 -14.89
N VAL A 53 -11.70 21.05 -14.45
CA VAL A 53 -12.04 22.36 -13.88
C VAL A 53 -12.80 23.20 -14.92
N SER A 54 -12.32 23.28 -16.15
CA SER A 54 -13.01 24.03 -17.21
C SER A 54 -14.45 23.54 -17.48
N MET A 55 -14.70 22.23 -17.44
CA MET A 55 -16.02 21.65 -17.68
C MET A 55 -17.04 21.88 -16.53
N ILE A 56 -16.58 22.04 -15.30
CA ILE A 56 -17.47 22.27 -14.14
C ILE A 56 -17.86 23.76 -14.03
N PHE A 57 -16.99 24.65 -14.48
CA PHE A 57 -17.21 26.11 -14.43
C PHE A 57 -17.93 26.68 -15.65
N TYR A 58 -18.07 25.91 -16.73
CA TYR A 58 -18.74 26.32 -17.97
C TYR A 58 -20.03 25.51 -18.16
#